data_AF-A0A932SUR5-F1
#
_entry.id   AF-A0A932SUR5-F1
#
_cell.length_a   1.000
_cell.length_b   1.000
_cell.length_c   1.000
_cell.angle_alpha   90.00
_cell.angle_beta   90.00
_cell.angle_gamma   90.00
#
_symmetry.space_group_name_H-M   'P 1'
#
loop_
_entity.id
_entity.type
_entity.pdbx_description
1 polymer ?
#
loop_
_entity_poly.entity_id
_entity_poly.type
_entity_poly.pdbx_seq_one_letter_code
_entity_poly.pdbx_strand_id
1 'polypeptide(L)' 'MSREAIFEASLGFFLTPIKRFLDDRTVTEIMVNGFNDVYIERRGKLEHTDAQFVSEDALLTAVHNVAQYVGR' A
#
# COMPACT_ATOMS: atom_id res chain seq x y z
N MET A 1 11.96 14.04 16.76
CA MET A 1 11.48 12.98 15.86
C MET A 1 12.58 12.69 14.86
N SER A 2 13.00 11.44 14.68
CA SER A 2 13.97 11.09 13.64
C SER A 2 13.32 11.20 12.26
N ARG A 3 14.13 11.31 11.19
CA ARG A 3 13.63 11.28 9.82
C ARG A 3 12.86 9.98 9.57
N GLU A 4 13.38 8.83 10.02
CA GLU A 4 12.70 7.54 9.85
C GLU A 4 11.29 7.53 10.45
N ALA A 5 11.12 8.04 11.68
CA ALA A 5 9.82 8.00 12.37
C ALA A 5 8.74 8.83 11.65
N ILE A 6 9.13 9.95 11.03
CA ILE A 6 8.21 10.78 10.24
C ILE A 6 7.80 10.03 8.96
N PHE A 7 8.73 9.31 8.32
CA PHE A 7 8.44 8.54 7.12
C PHE A 7 7.59 7.31 7.40
N GLU A 8 7.86 6.55 8.47
CA GLU A 8 7.01 5.42 8.85
C GLU A 8 5.56 5.88 9.12
N ALA A 9 5.39 7.01 9.79
CA ALA A 9 4.07 7.60 10.01
C ALA A 9 3.38 7.99 8.69
N SER A 10 4.13 8.59 7.77
CA SER A 10 3.65 8.96 6.43
C SER A 10 3.24 7.74 5.60
N LEU A 11 4.11 6.73 5.49
CA LEU A 11 3.85 5.49 4.77
C LEU A 11 2.64 4.77 5.36
N GLY A 12 2.56 4.69 6.69
CA GLY A 12 1.42 4.12 7.39
C GLY A 12 0.11 4.82 7.05
N PHE A 13 0.13 6.16 6.97
CA PHE A 13 -1.04 6.95 6.59
C PHE A 13 -1.47 6.71 5.14
N PHE A 14 -0.56 6.87 4.17
CA PHE A 14 -0.92 6.76 2.75
C PHE A 14 -1.25 5.33 2.31
N LEU A 15 -0.68 4.32 2.98
CA LEU A 15 -0.95 2.91 2.70
C LEU A 15 -2.07 2.33 3.58
N THR A 16 -2.78 3.16 4.36
CA THR A 16 -3.90 2.73 5.21
C THR A 16 -4.86 1.76 4.51
N PRO A 17 -5.30 2.00 3.24
CA PRO A 17 -6.22 1.10 2.55
C PRO A 17 -5.73 -0.35 2.41
N ILE A 18 -4.42 -0.55 2.29
CA ILE A 18 -3.79 -1.86 2.12
C ILE A 18 -3.03 -2.33 3.37
N LYS A 19 -3.01 -1.52 4.43
CA LYS A 19 -2.23 -1.78 5.65
C LYS A 19 -2.51 -3.14 6.28
N ARG A 20 -3.78 -3.56 6.30
CA ARG A 20 -4.18 -4.88 6.81
C ARG A 20 -3.50 -6.05 6.08
N PHE A 21 -3.20 -5.89 4.79
CA PHE A 21 -2.52 -6.92 3.99
C PHE A 21 -1.00 -6.83 4.14
N LEU A 22 -0.46 -5.61 4.31
CA LEU A 22 0.96 -5.42 4.65
C LEU A 22 1.32 -6.06 6.00
N ASP A 23 0.40 -6.01 6.96
CA ASP A 23 0.59 -6.60 8.30
C ASP A 23 0.31 -8.13 8.32
N ASP A 24 -0.28 -8.69 7.26
CA ASP A 24 -0.63 -10.12 7.14
C ASP A 24 0.52 -10.93 6.54
N ARG A 25 1.22 -11.71 7.39
CA ARG A 25 2.37 -12.54 6.98
C ARG A 25 2.07 -13.64 5.97
N THR A 26 0.81 -13.95 5.72
CA THR A 26 0.44 -14.95 4.71
C THR A 26 0.23 -14.35 3.33
N VAL A 27 0.15 -13.02 3.23
CA VAL A 27 0.19 -12.27 1.98
C VAL A 27 1.65 -12.10 1.57
N THR A 28 1.95 -12.46 0.33
CA THR A 28 3.29 -12.40 -0.24
C THR A 28 3.44 -11.27 -1.25
N GLU A 29 2.34 -10.87 -1.88
CA GLU A 29 2.31 -9.74 -2.83
C GLU A 29 0.99 -8.98 -2.73
N ILE A 30 1.04 -7.66 -2.93
CA ILE A 30 -0.12 -6.78 -3.02
C ILE A 30 0.00 -6.05 -4.35
N MET A 31 -1.01 -6.18 -5.20
CA MET A 31 -1.06 -5.52 -6.50
C MET A 31 -2.20 -4.51 -6.50
N VAL A 32 -1.89 -3.27 -6.88
CA VAL A 32 -2.85 -2.18 -6.98
C VAL A 32 -2.87 -1.72 -8.43
N ASN A 33 -3.87 -2.17 -9.17
CA ASN A 33 -4.02 -1.84 -10.59
C ASN A 33 -4.79 -0.52 -10.80
N GLY A 34 -5.63 -0.17 -9.82
CA GLY A 34 -6.39 1.08 -9.80
C GLY A 34 -6.82 1.39 -8.37
N PHE A 35 -7.36 2.60 -8.15
CA PHE A 35 -7.77 3.03 -6.80
C PHE A 35 -8.85 2.12 -6.19
N ASN A 36 -9.62 1.42 -7.02
CA ASN A 36 -10.68 0.49 -6.62
C ASN A 36 -10.42 -0.97 -7.05
N ASP A 37 -9.21 -1.29 -7.54
CA ASP A 37 -8.84 -2.62 -8.05
C ASP A 37 -7.55 -3.08 -7.39
N VAL A 38 -7.71 -3.90 -6.34
CA VAL A 38 -6.62 -4.36 -5.47
C VAL A 38 -6.68 -5.87 -5.31
N TYR A 39 -5.57 -6.54 -5.60
CA TYR A 39 -5.39 -7.97 -5.43
C TYR A 39 -4.28 -8.27 -4.42
N ILE A 40 -4.37 -9.45 -3.83
CA ILE A 40 -3.32 -10.02 -2.98
C ILE A 40 -2.95 -11.42 -3.47
N GLU A 41 -1.69 -11.79 -3.31
CA GLU A 41 -1.23 -13.16 -3.49
C GLU A 41 -1.09 -13.83 -2.12
N ARG A 42 -1.73 -14.98 -1.97
CA ARG A 42 -1.71 -15.81 -0.75
C ARG A 42 -1.53 -17.27 -1.14
N ARG A 43 -0.44 -17.89 -0.71
CA ARG A 43 -0.15 -19.33 -0.93
C ARG A 43 -0.19 -19.74 -2.41
N GLY A 44 0.36 -18.90 -3.28
CA GLY A 44 0.40 -19.11 -4.73
C GLY A 44 -0.92 -18.82 -5.44
N LYS A 45 -1.88 -18.16 -4.78
CA LYS A 45 -3.21 -17.86 -5.34
C LYS A 45 -3.48 -16.37 -5.30
N LEU A 46 -4.04 -15.87 -6.39
CA LEU A 46 -4.47 -14.49 -6.51
C LEU A 46 -5.91 -14.33 -5.98
N GLU A 47 -6.11 -13.38 -5.08
CA GLU A 47 -7.40 -13.06 -4.46
C GLU A 47 -7.72 -11.58 -4.67
N HIS A 48 -8.93 -11.28 -5.17
CA HIS A 48 -9.42 -9.89 -5.26
C HIS A 48 -9.89 -9.43 -3.88
N THR A 49 -9.65 -8.17 -3.54
CA THR A 49 -9.97 -7.61 -2.23
C THR A 49 -11.04 -6.52 -2.29
N ASP A 50 -11.57 -6.17 -1.12
CA ASP A 50 -12.44 -5.01 -0.89
C ASP A 50 -11.66 -3.73 -0.57
N ALA A 51 -10.32 -3.75 -0.58
CA ALA A 51 -9.51 -2.57 -0.30
C ALA A 51 -9.55 -1.59 -1.46
N GLN A 52 -9.73 -0.31 -1.14
CA GLN A 52 -9.82 0.76 -2.11
C GLN A 52 -9.19 2.04 -1.54
N PHE A 53 -8.45 2.75 -2.37
CA PHE A 53 -8.04 4.13 -2.13
C PHE A 53 -9.24 5.06 -2.37
N VAL A 54 -9.24 6.21 -1.71
CA VAL A 54 -10.36 7.17 -1.78
C VAL A 54 -10.54 7.72 -3.20
N SER A 55 -9.46 7.84 -3.97
CA SER A 55 -9.46 8.30 -5.36
C SER A 55 -8.17 7.88 -6.06
N GLU A 56 -8.13 8.08 -7.38
CA GLU A 56 -6.91 7.96 -8.18
C GLU A 56 -5.79 8.89 -7.69
N ASP A 57 -6.11 10.14 -7.33
CA ASP A 57 -5.14 11.08 -6.76
C ASP A 57 -4.56 10.58 -5.42
N ALA A 58 -5.38 9.95 -4.57
CA ALA A 58 -4.92 9.37 -3.31
C ALA A 58 -3.95 8.20 -3.57
N LEU A 59 -4.23 7.36 -4.56
CA LEU A 59 -3.32 6.30 -4.99
C LEU A 59 -2.00 6.87 -5.51
N LEU A 60 -2.04 7.85 -6.41
CA LEU A 60 -0.84 8.51 -6.94
C LEU A 60 0.00 9.15 -5.82
N THR A 61 -0.66 9.79 -4.85
CA THR A 61 0.01 10.37 -3.68
C THR A 61 0.72 9.30 -2.85
N ALA A 62 0.09 8.15 -2.65
CA ALA A 62 0.71 7.02 -1.95
C ALA A 62 1.93 6.48 -2.71
N VAL A 63 1.83 6.33 -4.03
CA VAL A 63 2.95 5.90 -4.89
C VAL A 63 4.12 6.89 -4.81
N HIS A 64 3.85 8.19 -4.91
CA HIS A 64 4.89 9.21 -4.78
C HIS A 64 5.57 9.19 -3.41
N ASN A 65 4.81 8.97 -2.34
CA ASN A 65 5.38 8.87 -1.00
C ASN A 65 6.34 7.67 -0.85
N VAL A 66 5.96 6.53 -1.40
CA VAL A 66 6.82 5.33 -1.44
C VAL A 66 8.05 5.58 -2.30
N ALA A 67 7.90 6.16 -3.48
CA ALA A 67 8.98 6.46 -4.42
C ALA A 67 10.06 7.37 -3.78
N GLN A 68 9.62 8.46 -3.13
CA GLN A 68 10.50 9.37 -2.40
C GLN A 68 11.31 8.67 -1.31
N TYR A 69 10.73 7.66 -0.65
CA TYR A 69 11.43 6.88 0.37
C TYR A 69 12.50 5.95 -0.22
N VAL A 70 12.19 5.24 -1.31
CA VAL A 70 13.16 4.37 -1.99
C VAL A 70 14.18 5.14 -2.83
N GLY A 71 14.07 6.47 -2.87
CA GLY A 71 14.98 7.38 -3.58
C GLY A 71 14.76 7.40 -5.10
N ARG A 72 13.52 7.20 -5.54
CA ARG A 72 13.13 7.10 -6.96
C ARG A 72 12.03 8.09 -7.31
#